data_AF-A0A9W9P8Q8-F1
#
_entry.id   AF-A0A9W9P8Q8-F1
#
_cell.length_a   1.000
_cell.length_b   1.000
_cell.length_c   1.000
_cell.angle_alpha   90.00
_cell.angle_beta   90.00
_cell.angle_gamma   90.00
#
_symmetry.space_group_name_H-M   'P 1'
#
loop_
_entity.id
_entity.type
_entity.pdbx_description
1 polymer ?
#
loop_
_entity_poly.entity_id
_entity_poly.type
_entity_poly.pdbx_seq_one_letter_code
_entity_poly.pdbx_strand_id
1 'polypeptide(L)'
;MIRTLGGYQLTTFSDKSEYIGFLNHWNFDETWNKIHFGGLTRVMTGWQLVKDLHFQKHAESATYHPVYGWQAGPQTPKLRLLLLLDGEASDMDEFELDLLSLSWVHVTIFLIGVDGCPHHHRHANELQRISEVNPHVSFVDAQGNMPERYVTHELLKRHLGYDITMSEFEEMEQPPPYAEL
;
A
#
# COMPACT_ATOMS: atom_id res chain seq x y z
N MET A 1 11.37 20.58 21.07
CA MET A 1 11.94 19.87 19.91
C MET A 1 10.78 19.21 19.19
N ILE A 2 10.36 19.74 18.03
CA ILE A 2 9.25 19.15 17.27
C ILE A 2 9.82 17.87 16.63
N ARG A 3 9.51 16.71 17.20
CA ARG A 3 9.81 15.41 16.58
C ARG A 3 9.01 15.36 15.28
N THR A 4 9.67 15.35 14.14
CA THR A 4 9.09 14.80 12.92
C THR A 4 8.68 13.37 13.27
N LEU A 5 7.38 13.10 13.32
CA LEU A 5 6.85 11.75 13.49
C LEU A 5 7.24 10.96 12.24
N GLY A 6 8.42 10.32 12.29
CA GLY A 6 8.86 9.38 11.27
C GLY A 6 7.96 8.14 11.27
N GLY A 7 7.83 7.50 10.10
CA GLY A 7 7.01 6.31 9.92
C GLY A 7 6.12 6.38 8.68
N TYR A 8 5.30 5.35 8.51
CA TYR A 8 4.35 5.22 7.41
C TYR A 8 2.97 5.66 7.87
N GLN A 9 2.23 6.39 7.04
CA GLN A 9 0.83 6.69 7.34
C GLN A 9 0.00 5.41 7.21
N LEU A 10 -0.78 5.09 8.24
CA LEU A 10 -1.63 3.91 8.30
C LEU A 10 -3.10 4.30 8.24
N THR A 11 -3.82 3.67 7.32
CA THR A 11 -5.29 3.76 7.20
C THR A 11 -5.84 2.35 7.22
N THR A 12 -6.87 2.11 8.02
CA THR A 12 -7.65 0.87 8.01
C THR A 12 -8.94 1.09 7.23
N PHE A 13 -9.49 0.02 6.67
CA PHE A 13 -10.76 0.08 5.96
C PHE A 13 -11.54 -1.22 6.11
N SER A 14 -12.85 -1.08 6.17
CA SER A 14 -13.85 -2.13 5.98
C SER A 14 -15.10 -1.49 5.39
N ASP A 15 -16.25 -1.51 6.07
CA ASP A 15 -17.43 -0.72 5.67
C ASP A 15 -17.21 0.80 5.79
N LYS A 16 -16.22 1.19 6.61
CA LYS A 16 -15.74 2.55 6.81
C LYS A 16 -14.22 2.55 6.84
N SER A 17 -13.62 3.70 6.62
CA SER A 17 -12.18 3.90 6.72
C SER A 17 -11.80 4.79 7.89
N GLU A 18 -10.64 4.55 8.47
CA GLU A 18 -10.10 5.30 9.61
C GLU A 18 -8.61 5.57 9.42
N TYR A 19 -8.21 6.82 9.64
CA TYR A 19 -6.81 7.21 9.66
C TYR A 19 -6.23 6.99 11.07
N ILE A 20 -5.31 6.05 11.19
CA ILE A 20 -4.74 5.64 12.49
C ILE A 20 -3.55 6.53 12.91
N GLY A 21 -2.86 7.14 11.94
CA GLY A 21 -1.69 7.98 12.19
C GLY A 21 -0.43 7.43 11.53
N PHE A 22 0.73 7.75 12.11
CA PHE A 22 2.02 7.22 11.66
C PHE A 22 2.38 5.95 12.42
N LEU A 23 2.73 4.88 11.69
CA LEU A 23 3.24 3.63 12.21
C LEU A 23 4.77 3.58 12.06
N ASN A 24 5.46 3.23 13.14
CA ASN A 24 6.89 2.97 13.17
C ASN A 24 7.20 1.90 14.24
N HIS A 25 8.47 1.46 14.31
CA HIS A 25 8.87 0.41 15.23
C HIS A 25 8.69 0.76 16.72
N TRP A 26 8.62 2.05 17.09
CA TRP A 26 8.42 2.46 18.49
C TRP A 26 6.97 2.36 18.94
N ASN A 27 6.01 2.61 18.03
CA ASN A 27 4.59 2.64 18.35
C ASN A 27 3.80 1.47 17.76
N PHE A 28 4.48 0.50 17.15
CA PHE A 28 3.86 -0.62 16.46
C PHE A 28 2.88 -1.37 17.37
N ASP A 29 3.35 -1.88 18.52
CA ASP A 29 2.53 -2.68 19.43
C ASP A 29 1.33 -1.88 19.96
N GLU A 30 1.55 -0.62 20.34
CA GLU A 30 0.48 0.25 20.85
C GLU A 30 -0.58 0.54 19.77
N THR A 31 -0.15 0.74 18.53
CA THR A 31 -1.02 1.04 17.40
C THR A 31 -1.79 -0.21 16.97
N TRP A 32 -1.11 -1.34 16.87
CA TRP A 32 -1.71 -2.63 16.49
C TRP A 32 -2.86 -3.03 17.41
N ASN A 33 -2.69 -2.86 18.72
CA ASN A 33 -3.72 -3.18 19.71
C ASN A 33 -4.98 -2.29 19.63
N LYS A 34 -4.94 -1.17 18.90
CA LYS A 34 -6.09 -0.28 18.67
C LYS A 34 -6.88 -0.65 17.41
N ILE A 35 -6.31 -1.49 16.54
CA ILE A 35 -6.94 -1.89 15.29
C ILE A 35 -7.97 -2.97 15.59
N HIS A 36 -9.22 -2.72 15.22
CA HIS A 36 -10.32 -3.68 15.36
C HIS A 36 -10.66 -4.24 13.98
N PHE A 37 -10.56 -5.55 13.84
CA PHE A 37 -10.92 -6.25 12.60
C PHE A 37 -12.42 -6.56 12.56
N GLY A 38 -13.06 -6.25 11.44
CA GLY A 38 -14.48 -6.54 11.21
C GLY A 38 -15.13 -5.62 10.16
N GLY A 39 -16.29 -6.05 9.65
CA GLY A 39 -16.99 -5.38 8.55
C GLY A 39 -16.72 -6.05 7.19
N LEU A 40 -17.36 -5.56 6.14
CA LEU A 40 -17.09 -6.02 4.77
C LEU A 40 -15.80 -5.38 4.24
N THR A 41 -15.12 -6.06 3.33
CA THR A 41 -13.95 -5.50 2.64
C THR A 41 -14.42 -4.55 1.53
N ARG A 42 -14.35 -3.24 1.80
CA ARG A 42 -14.63 -2.18 0.82
C ARG A 42 -13.42 -1.27 0.62
N VAL A 43 -12.62 -1.59 -0.39
CA VAL A 43 -11.36 -0.91 -0.70
C VAL A 43 -11.58 0.54 -1.06
N MET A 44 -12.71 0.87 -1.71
CA MET A 44 -12.99 2.25 -2.10
C MET A 44 -13.11 3.19 -0.91
N THR A 45 -13.58 2.72 0.25
CA THR A 45 -13.68 3.57 1.45
C THR A 45 -12.31 4.01 1.95
N GLY A 46 -11.35 3.07 2.00
CA GLY A 46 -9.96 3.35 2.34
C GLY A 46 -9.29 4.21 1.29
N TRP A 47 -9.51 3.88 0.01
CA TRP A 47 -8.92 4.60 -1.11
C TRP A 47 -9.30 6.09 -1.13
N GLN A 48 -10.58 6.43 -0.96
CA GLN A 48 -11.03 7.83 -0.93
C GLN A 48 -10.40 8.59 0.25
N LEU A 49 -10.33 7.99 1.44
CA LEU A 49 -9.69 8.62 2.60
C LEU A 49 -8.19 8.86 2.36
N VAL A 50 -7.48 7.90 1.77
CA VAL A 50 -6.05 8.06 1.44
C VAL A 50 -5.84 9.18 0.43
N LYS A 51 -6.69 9.29 -0.60
CA LYS A 51 -6.65 10.40 -1.56
C LYS A 51 -6.84 11.74 -0.85
N ASP A 52 -7.86 11.85 -0.01
CA ASP A 52 -8.14 13.07 0.74
C ASP A 52 -6.98 13.47 1.64
N LEU A 53 -6.40 12.55 2.40
CA LEU A 53 -5.23 12.81 3.24
C LEU A 53 -4.02 13.26 2.43
N HIS A 54 -3.78 12.62 1.28
CA HIS A 54 -2.68 12.97 0.39
C HIS A 54 -2.83 14.41 -0.13
N PHE A 55 -4.01 14.78 -0.62
CA PHE A 55 -4.25 16.10 -1.18
C PHE A 55 -4.38 17.19 -0.12
N GLN A 56 -4.92 16.91 1.06
CA GLN A 56 -4.88 17.83 2.19
C GLN A 56 -3.44 18.16 2.58
N LYS A 57 -2.55 17.15 2.61
CA LYS A 57 -1.12 17.34 2.89
C LYS A 57 -0.39 18.14 1.80
N HIS A 58 -0.81 18.01 0.55
CA HIS A 58 -0.16 18.62 -0.61
C HIS A 58 -1.03 19.69 -1.30
N ALA A 59 -1.92 20.33 -0.53
CA ALA A 59 -2.96 21.23 -1.05
C ALA A 59 -2.39 22.42 -1.82
N GLU A 60 -1.19 22.88 -1.50
CA GLU A 60 -0.50 23.96 -2.21
C GLU A 60 -0.21 23.64 -3.68
N SER A 61 -0.12 22.36 -4.02
CA SER A 61 0.23 21.88 -5.37
C SER A 61 -0.93 21.19 -6.09
N ALA A 62 -2.08 21.05 -5.44
CA ALA A 62 -3.24 20.32 -5.93
C ALA A 62 -4.46 21.23 -6.06
N THR A 63 -5.42 20.87 -6.92
CA THR A 63 -6.64 21.65 -7.14
C THR A 63 -7.86 20.78 -6.89
N TYR A 64 -8.84 21.27 -6.13
CA TYR A 64 -10.12 20.58 -5.97
C TYR A 64 -11.13 21.07 -7.02
N HIS A 65 -11.67 20.15 -7.83
CA HIS A 65 -12.73 20.41 -8.78
C HIS A 65 -14.08 19.92 -8.22
N PRO A 66 -15.16 20.72 -8.26
CA PRO A 66 -16.45 20.37 -7.65
C PRO A 66 -17.11 19.11 -8.24
N VAL A 67 -16.78 18.74 -9.48
CA VAL A 67 -17.33 17.54 -10.16
C VAL A 67 -16.33 16.38 -10.21
N TYR A 68 -15.03 16.67 -10.26
CA TYR A 68 -13.98 15.67 -10.53
C TYR A 68 -13.11 15.40 -9.30
N GLY A 69 -13.41 16.03 -8.17
CA GLY A 69 -12.64 15.91 -6.95
C GLY A 69 -11.23 16.50 -7.08
N TRP A 70 -10.31 15.99 -6.28
CA TRP A 70 -8.92 16.43 -6.26
C TRP A 70 -8.16 16.08 -7.55
N GLN A 71 -7.34 17.02 -8.00
CA GLN A 71 -6.49 16.92 -9.18
C GLN A 71 -5.05 17.26 -8.78
N ALA A 72 -4.13 16.33 -9.06
CA ALA A 72 -2.71 16.54 -8.83
C ALA A 72 -2.13 17.53 -9.86
N GLY A 73 -1.42 18.55 -9.39
CA GLY A 73 -0.67 19.45 -10.24
C GLY A 73 0.71 18.89 -10.60
N PRO A 74 1.47 19.56 -11.49
CA PRO A 74 2.80 19.10 -11.91
C PRO A 74 3.82 18.96 -10.77
N GLN A 75 3.60 19.68 -9.66
CA GLN A 75 4.46 19.66 -8.47
C GLN A 75 3.93 18.76 -7.34
N THR A 76 2.75 18.16 -7.50
CA THR A 76 2.19 17.28 -6.48
C THR A 76 3.04 16.00 -6.39
N PRO A 77 3.57 15.65 -5.20
CA PRO A 77 4.33 14.43 -5.03
C PRO A 77 3.50 13.21 -5.39
N LYS A 78 4.13 12.19 -5.99
CA LYS A 78 3.44 10.92 -6.26
C LYS A 78 3.05 10.23 -4.95
N LEU A 79 1.82 9.75 -4.86
CA LEU A 79 1.38 8.88 -3.78
C LEU A 79 1.95 7.47 -4.00
N ARG A 80 2.72 6.96 -3.03
CA ARG A 80 3.12 5.55 -2.99
C ARG A 80 2.32 4.83 -1.91
N LEU A 81 1.47 3.91 -2.31
CA LEU A 81 0.56 3.18 -1.44
C LEU A 81 0.96 1.70 -1.38
N LEU A 82 1.05 1.17 -0.17
CA LEU A 82 1.05 -0.27 0.08
C LEU A 82 -0.34 -0.66 0.58
N LEU A 83 -1.06 -1.46 -0.21
CA LEU A 83 -2.41 -1.93 0.09
C LEU A 83 -2.34 -3.40 0.50
N LEU A 84 -2.74 -3.73 1.73
CA LEU A 84 -2.84 -5.11 2.20
C LEU A 84 -4.30 -5.56 2.13
N LEU A 85 -4.53 -6.73 1.54
CA LEU A 85 -5.85 -7.35 1.40
C LEU A 85 -5.80 -8.77 1.90
N ASP A 86 -6.84 -9.22 2.61
CA ASP A 86 -6.98 -10.59 3.11
C ASP A 86 -8.06 -11.40 2.35
N GLY A 87 -8.72 -10.79 1.36
CA GLY A 87 -9.81 -11.41 0.62
C GLY A 87 -10.47 -10.50 -0.43
N GLU A 88 -11.68 -10.89 -0.86
CA GLU A 88 -12.48 -10.23 -1.89
C GLU A 88 -12.98 -8.86 -1.42
N ALA A 89 -12.62 -7.81 -2.16
CA ALA A 89 -13.25 -6.51 -2.00
C ALA A 89 -14.40 -6.36 -2.98
N SER A 90 -15.60 -6.10 -2.47
CA SER A 90 -16.81 -5.97 -3.31
C SER A 90 -16.77 -4.84 -4.33
N ASP A 91 -15.86 -3.89 -4.16
CA ASP A 91 -15.66 -2.69 -4.97
C ASP A 91 -14.26 -2.64 -5.61
N MET A 92 -13.61 -3.81 -5.80
CA MET A 92 -12.30 -3.90 -6.44
C MET A 92 -12.33 -3.34 -7.87
N ASP A 93 -13.31 -3.73 -8.69
CA ASP A 93 -13.44 -3.26 -10.07
C ASP A 93 -13.49 -1.71 -10.15
N GLU A 94 -14.17 -1.06 -9.20
CA GLU A 94 -14.26 0.40 -9.11
C GLU A 94 -12.89 1.02 -8.76
N PHE A 95 -12.18 0.41 -7.82
CA PHE A 95 -10.83 0.82 -7.44
C PHE A 95 -9.84 0.71 -8.60
N GLU A 96 -9.89 -0.40 -9.32
CA GLU A 96 -9.06 -0.65 -10.50
C GLU A 96 -9.33 0.37 -11.61
N LEU A 97 -10.61 0.63 -11.91
CA LEU A 97 -11.01 1.64 -12.90
C LEU A 97 -10.52 3.04 -12.53
N ASP A 98 -10.60 3.43 -11.24
CA ASP A 98 -10.09 4.73 -10.79
C ASP A 98 -8.57 4.81 -10.98
N LEU A 99 -7.81 3.77 -10.59
CA LEU A 99 -6.35 3.72 -10.73
C LEU A 99 -5.85 3.84 -12.16
N LEU A 100 -6.58 3.32 -13.15
CA LEU A 100 -6.21 3.44 -14.57
C LEU A 100 -6.10 4.90 -15.03
N SER A 101 -6.80 5.82 -14.36
CA SER A 101 -6.81 7.24 -14.72
C SER A 101 -5.73 8.08 -14.04
N LEU A 102 -4.99 7.52 -13.07
CA LEU A 102 -4.15 8.30 -12.15
C LEU A 102 -2.65 8.08 -12.41
N SER A 103 -2.02 9.08 -13.02
CA SER A 103 -0.57 9.09 -13.29
C SER A 103 0.31 9.44 -12.06
N TRP A 104 -0.32 9.88 -10.98
CA TRP A 104 0.34 10.38 -9.76
C TRP A 104 0.33 9.39 -8.60
N VAL A 105 -0.25 8.21 -8.79
CA VAL A 105 -0.35 7.16 -7.77
C VAL A 105 0.52 5.99 -8.19
N HIS A 106 1.20 5.34 -7.26
CA HIS A 106 1.79 4.01 -7.43
C HIS A 106 1.29 3.13 -6.30
N VAL A 107 0.61 2.03 -6.62
CA VAL A 107 0.06 1.10 -5.64
C VAL A 107 0.79 -0.23 -5.71
N THR A 108 1.29 -0.70 -4.58
CA THR A 108 1.69 -2.10 -4.41
C THR A 108 0.59 -2.80 -3.63
N ILE A 109 -0.07 -3.77 -4.26
CA ILE A 109 -1.14 -4.58 -3.68
C ILE A 109 -0.54 -5.89 -3.19
N PHE A 110 -0.68 -6.14 -1.90
CA PHE A 110 -0.23 -7.33 -1.22
C PHE A 110 -1.48 -8.13 -0.81
N LEU A 111 -1.83 -9.16 -1.58
CA LEU A 111 -2.98 -10.01 -1.30
C LEU A 111 -2.52 -11.22 -0.49
N ILE A 112 -3.02 -11.32 0.74
CA ILE A 112 -2.76 -12.39 1.67
C ILE A 112 -3.98 -13.30 1.66
N GLY A 113 -3.79 -14.59 1.46
CA GLY A 113 -4.90 -15.53 1.52
C GLY A 113 -4.52 -16.91 2.02
N VAL A 114 -5.54 -17.61 2.49
CA VAL A 114 -5.42 -19.02 2.86
C VAL A 114 -5.20 -19.86 1.60
N ASP A 115 -4.22 -20.76 1.68
CA ASP A 115 -3.88 -21.68 0.58
C ASP A 115 -5.11 -22.49 0.13
N GLY A 116 -5.26 -22.64 -1.18
CA GLY A 116 -6.36 -23.39 -1.79
C GLY A 116 -7.73 -22.71 -1.81
N CYS A 117 -7.85 -21.43 -1.44
CA CYS A 117 -9.12 -20.69 -1.54
C CYS A 117 -9.43 -20.30 -3.01
N PRO A 118 -10.52 -20.80 -3.63
CA PRO A 118 -10.83 -20.48 -5.03
C PRO A 118 -11.08 -18.99 -5.29
N HIS A 119 -11.65 -18.30 -4.30
CA HIS A 119 -11.89 -16.85 -4.36
C HIS A 119 -10.58 -16.05 -4.36
N HIS A 120 -9.57 -16.52 -3.63
CA HIS A 120 -8.24 -15.90 -3.62
C HIS A 120 -7.56 -16.03 -4.98
N HIS A 121 -7.55 -17.24 -5.55
CA HIS A 121 -6.91 -17.49 -6.84
C HIS A 121 -7.54 -16.67 -7.97
N ARG A 122 -8.86 -16.50 -7.95
CA ARG A 122 -9.56 -15.64 -8.92
C ARG A 122 -9.08 -14.19 -8.83
N HIS A 123 -9.06 -13.60 -7.64
CA HIS A 123 -8.61 -12.21 -7.45
C HIS A 123 -7.14 -12.03 -7.75
N ALA A 124 -6.29 -12.98 -7.35
CA ALA A 124 -4.86 -12.94 -7.67
C ALA A 124 -4.64 -12.86 -9.19
N ASN A 125 -5.38 -13.65 -9.98
CA ASN A 125 -5.30 -13.59 -11.44
C ASN A 125 -5.81 -12.25 -12.02
N GLU A 126 -6.85 -11.66 -11.43
CA GLU A 126 -7.36 -10.34 -11.83
C GLU A 126 -6.33 -9.23 -11.56
N LEU A 127 -5.80 -9.16 -10.34
CA LEU A 127 -4.78 -8.19 -9.92
C LEU A 127 -3.46 -8.35 -10.69
N GLN A 128 -3.06 -9.61 -10.96
CA GLN A 128 -1.88 -9.89 -11.77
C GLN A 128 -2.00 -9.28 -13.17
N ARG A 129 -3.13 -9.49 -13.86
CA ARG A 129 -3.37 -8.91 -15.19
C ARG A 129 -3.29 -7.38 -15.18
N ILE A 130 -3.76 -6.74 -14.12
CA ILE A 130 -3.72 -5.27 -14.02
C ILE A 130 -2.31 -4.78 -13.80
N SER A 131 -1.55 -5.46 -12.95
CA SER A 131 -0.14 -5.12 -12.73
C SER A 131 0.72 -5.26 -14.00
N GLU A 132 0.33 -6.14 -14.93
CA GLU A 132 1.01 -6.32 -16.22
C GLU A 132 0.71 -5.19 -17.22
N VAL A 133 -0.45 -4.54 -17.11
CA VAL A 133 -0.90 -3.51 -18.05
C VAL A 133 -0.69 -2.09 -17.50
N ASN A 134 -0.80 -1.90 -16.19
CA ASN A 134 -0.65 -0.61 -15.54
C ASN A 134 0.70 -0.53 -14.81
N PRO A 135 1.68 0.26 -15.31
CA PRO A 135 3.01 0.36 -14.69
C PRO A 135 2.98 1.02 -13.30
N HIS A 136 1.84 1.59 -12.91
CA HIS A 136 1.64 2.19 -11.59
C HIS A 136 1.06 1.20 -10.57
N VAL A 137 0.70 0.00 -10.99
CA VAL A 137 0.18 -1.06 -10.12
C VAL A 137 1.19 -2.19 -10.07
N SER A 138 1.60 -2.53 -8.85
CA SER A 138 2.38 -3.72 -8.55
C SER A 138 1.55 -4.67 -7.73
N PHE A 139 1.66 -5.95 -8.03
CA PHE A 139 0.96 -7.00 -7.30
C PHE A 139 1.95 -8.01 -6.74
N VAL A 140 1.70 -8.45 -5.50
CA VAL A 140 2.38 -9.53 -4.82
C VAL A 140 1.30 -10.45 -4.22
N ASP A 141 1.28 -11.69 -4.69
CA ASP A 141 0.41 -12.74 -4.18
C ASP A 141 1.11 -13.49 -3.04
N ALA A 142 0.55 -13.41 -1.83
CA ALA A 142 1.05 -14.10 -0.65
C ALA A 142 0.09 -15.24 -0.27
N GLN A 143 0.38 -16.43 -0.79
CA GLN A 143 -0.33 -17.67 -0.46
C GLN A 143 0.46 -18.53 0.52
N GLY A 144 -0.22 -19.10 1.51
CA GLY A 144 0.36 -20.06 2.44
C GLY A 144 1.48 -19.48 3.31
N ASN A 145 2.48 -20.32 3.66
CA ASN A 145 3.64 -19.91 4.46
C ASN A 145 4.73 -19.31 3.57
N MET A 146 4.50 -18.10 3.05
CA MET A 146 5.52 -17.38 2.30
C MET A 146 6.56 -16.76 3.26
N PRO A 147 7.87 -17.03 3.10
CA PRO A 147 8.89 -16.47 3.99
C PRO A 147 8.87 -14.94 3.99
N GLU A 148 8.95 -14.33 5.18
CA GLU A 148 8.89 -12.88 5.38
C GLU A 148 10.00 -12.16 4.61
N ARG A 149 11.18 -12.80 4.47
CA ARG A 149 12.30 -12.32 3.64
C ARG A 149 11.89 -12.11 2.18
N TYR A 150 11.11 -13.04 1.62
CA TYR A 150 10.70 -12.99 0.22
C TYR A 150 9.63 -11.92 0.02
N VAL A 151 8.68 -11.85 0.95
CA VAL A 151 7.68 -10.77 1.02
C VAL A 151 8.38 -9.42 1.04
N THR A 152 9.35 -9.24 1.93
CA THR A 152 10.08 -7.98 2.11
C THR A 152 10.89 -7.63 0.86
N HIS A 153 11.59 -8.59 0.27
CA HIS A 153 12.28 -8.42 -1.01
C HIS A 153 11.35 -7.89 -2.10
N GLU A 154 10.22 -8.57 -2.35
CA GLU A 154 9.27 -8.15 -3.38
C GLU A 154 8.64 -6.79 -3.05
N LEU A 155 8.30 -6.53 -1.79
CA LEU A 155 7.78 -5.24 -1.37
C LEU A 155 8.78 -4.12 -1.61
N LEU A 156 10.06 -4.29 -1.26
CA LEU A 156 11.09 -3.28 -1.48
C LEU A 156 11.32 -3.03 -2.96
N LYS A 157 11.40 -4.10 -3.76
CA LYS A 157 11.53 -4.03 -5.22
C LYS A 157 10.43 -3.15 -5.81
N ARG A 158 9.17 -3.46 -5.49
CA ARG A 158 7.99 -2.77 -6.04
C ARG A 158 7.78 -1.38 -5.43
N HIS A 159 7.98 -1.21 -4.13
CA HIS A 159 7.72 0.05 -3.43
C HIS A 159 8.80 1.10 -3.70
N LEU A 160 10.07 0.70 -3.77
CA LEU A 160 11.16 1.63 -4.08
C LEU A 160 11.27 1.88 -5.59
N GLY A 161 10.77 0.96 -6.42
CA GLY A 161 10.82 1.06 -7.88
C GLY A 161 12.20 0.73 -8.45
N TYR A 162 12.94 -0.15 -7.77
CA TYR A 162 14.24 -0.66 -8.19
C TYR A 162 14.15 -2.17 -8.37
N ASP A 163 14.69 -2.69 -9.47
CA ASP A 163 14.93 -4.13 -9.63
C ASP A 163 16.11 -4.54 -8.73
N ILE A 164 15.83 -4.74 -7.44
CA ILE A 164 16.78 -5.33 -6.49
C ILE A 164 16.74 -6.84 -6.72
N THR A 165 17.91 -7.45 -6.90
CA THR A 165 18.06 -8.91 -6.96
C THR A 165 18.04 -9.52 -5.56
N MET A 166 17.72 -10.81 -5.45
CA MET A 166 17.73 -11.50 -4.15
C MET A 166 19.10 -11.44 -3.48
N SER A 167 20.18 -11.52 -4.26
CA SER A 167 21.55 -11.37 -3.76
C SER A 167 21.81 -9.99 -3.17
N GLU A 168 21.41 -8.92 -3.86
CA GLU A 168 21.56 -7.55 -3.35
C GLU A 168 20.74 -7.32 -2.08
N PHE A 169 19.53 -7.89 -2.01
CA PHE A 169 18.72 -7.82 -0.79
C PHE A 169 19.36 -8.56 0.39
N GLU A 170 19.88 -9.77 0.16
CA GLU A 170 20.61 -10.54 1.18
C GLU A 170 21.86 -9.78 1.69
N GLU A 171 22.51 -8.98 0.83
CA GLU A 171 23.59 -8.07 1.21
C GLU A 171 23.07 -6.88 2.05
N MET A 172 21.93 -6.30 1.68
CA MET A 172 21.29 -5.20 2.43
C MET A 172 20.81 -5.64 3.82
N GLU A 173 20.47 -6.92 4.00
CA GLU A 173 20.08 -7.49 5.29
C GLU A 173 21.27 -7.69 6.24
N GLN A 174 22.52 -7.62 5.75
CA GLN A 174 23.68 -7.74 6.62
C GLN A 174 23.75 -6.55 7.57
N PRO A 175 23.95 -6.76 8.88
CA PRO A 175 24.19 -5.66 9.80
C PRO A 175 25.44 -4.90 9.35
N PRO A 176 25.51 -3.57 9.51
CA PRO A 176 26.72 -2.82 9.21
C PRO A 176 27.89 -3.45 9.97
N PRO A 177 29.08 -3.56 9.36
CA PRO A 177 30.23 -4.13 10.03
C PRO A 177 30.42 -3.37 11.34
N TYR A 178 30.42 -4.10 12.46
CA TYR A 178 30.69 -3.52 13.77
C TYR A 178 32.03 -2.78 13.66
N ALA A 179 31.97 -1.45 13.71
CA ALA A 179 33.17 -0.67 13.94
C ALA A 179 33.63 -1.05 15.35
N GLU A 180 34.75 -1.77 15.43
CA GLU A 180 35.44 -1.96 16.71
C GLU A 180 35.70 -0.56 17.28
N LEU A 181 35.05 -0.26 18.41
CA LEU A 181 35.25 0.96 19.18
C LEU A 181 36.66 0.99 19.77
#